data_AF-A0A2V6KDZ0-F1
#
_entry.id   AF-A0A2V6KDZ0-F1
#
_cell.length_a   1.000
_cell.length_b   1.000
_cell.length_c   1.000
_cell.angle_alpha   90.00
_cell.angle_beta   90.00
_cell.angle_gamma   90.00
#
_symmetry.space_group_name_H-M   'P 1'
#
loop_
_entity.id
_entity.type
_entity.pdbx_description
1 polymer ?
#
loop_
_entity_poly.entity_id
_entity_poly.type
_entity_poly.pdbx_seq_one_letter_code
_entity_poly.pdbx_strand_id
1 'polypeptide(L)'
;ITSTSSEAPLLTPVNLGPMLADRIDRPLFIIDIAVPRDVDPAVNEMEGVYLYDIDALRSVAEQSLAVRRQQVASAEAIIAEHVADFLEKVSHELKRASRIAEHPPVADGSLRASQL
;
A
#
# COMPACT_ATOMS: atom_id res chain seq x y z
N ILE A 1 14.41 15.29 0.92
CA ILE A 1 13.21 14.44 0.77
C ILE A 1 13.53 13.12 1.44
N THR A 2 12.64 12.63 2.29
CA THR A 2 12.77 11.36 3.02
C THR A 2 11.58 10.46 2.65
N SER A 3 11.84 9.17 2.49
CA SER A 3 10.88 8.17 1.97
C SER A 3 11.39 6.75 2.21
N THR A 4 11.88 6.46 3.40
CA THR A 4 12.39 5.14 3.76
C THR A 4 11.29 4.26 4.39
N SER A 5 11.63 3.02 4.72
CA SER A 5 10.78 2.10 5.47
C SER A 5 11.26 1.92 6.92
N SER A 6 11.97 2.91 7.47
CA SER A 6 12.45 2.87 8.84
C SER A 6 11.29 2.82 9.83
N GLU A 7 11.44 2.05 10.90
CA GLU A 7 10.46 2.02 12.00
C GLU A 7 10.66 3.18 12.98
N ALA A 8 11.80 3.89 12.90
CA ALA A 8 12.15 5.01 13.76
C ALA A 8 12.65 6.22 12.95
N PRO A 9 12.50 7.46 13.47
CA PRO A 9 13.03 8.64 12.81
C PRO A 9 14.53 8.57 12.56
N LEU A 10 14.92 8.84 11.32
CA LEU A 10 16.30 8.90 10.86
C LEU A 10 16.89 10.31 11.03
N LEU A 11 16.07 11.35 10.86
CA LEU A 11 16.46 12.73 11.09
C LEU A 11 15.90 13.22 12.43
N THR A 12 16.79 13.66 13.32
CA THR A 12 16.47 14.12 14.66
C THR A 12 17.18 15.44 14.95
N PRO A 13 16.75 16.24 15.94
CA PRO A 13 17.44 17.47 16.28
C PRO A 13 18.92 17.27 16.61
N VAL A 14 19.27 16.12 17.20
CA VAL A 14 20.63 15.77 17.59
C VAL A 14 21.55 15.63 16.38
N ASN A 15 21.11 14.94 15.33
CA ASN A 15 21.97 14.72 14.16
C ASN A 15 21.90 15.87 13.15
N LEU A 16 20.80 16.63 13.14
CA LEU A 16 20.61 17.74 12.21
C LEU A 16 21.23 19.05 12.71
N GLY A 17 21.26 19.28 14.03
CA GLY A 17 21.76 20.52 14.64
C GLY A 17 23.17 20.93 14.18
N PRO A 18 24.16 20.02 14.19
CA PRO A 18 25.51 20.34 13.71
C PRO A 18 25.54 20.78 12.23
N MET A 19 24.64 20.25 11.40
CA MET A 19 24.60 20.59 9.97
C MET A 19 23.95 21.95 9.71
N LEU A 20 23.10 22.44 10.61
CA LEU A 20 22.46 23.76 10.47
C LEU A 20 23.41 24.90 10.80
N ALA A 21 24.42 24.66 11.64
CA ALA A 21 25.44 25.67 11.97
C ALA A 21 26.16 26.20 10.72
N ASP A 22 26.37 25.34 9.71
CA ASP A 22 27.02 25.71 8.45
C ASP A 22 26.05 26.30 7.40
N ARG A 23 24.79 26.54 7.79
CA ARG A 23 23.69 26.94 6.90
C ARG A 23 23.05 28.28 7.29
N ILE A 24 23.86 29.22 7.79
CA ILE A 24 23.42 30.59 8.06
C ILE A 24 22.75 31.18 6.81
N ASP A 25 21.54 31.73 6.97
CA ASP A 25 20.67 32.26 5.91
C ASP A 25 20.33 31.28 4.77
N ARG A 26 20.52 29.97 4.98
CA ARG A 26 20.29 28.91 3.99
C ARG A 26 19.28 27.89 4.53
N PRO A 27 17.98 28.21 4.53
CA PRO A 27 16.96 27.37 5.12
C PRO A 27 16.98 25.95 4.54
N LEU A 28 16.61 24.98 5.37
CA LEU A 28 16.50 23.57 5.01
C LEU A 28 15.03 23.20 4.89
N PHE A 29 14.63 22.87 3.66
CA PHE A 29 13.30 22.32 3.39
C PHE A 29 13.37 20.79 3.41
N ILE A 30 12.57 20.18 4.26
CA ILE A 30 12.44 18.74 4.38
C ILE A 30 11.02 18.36 3.98
N ILE A 31 10.93 17.44 3.03
CA ILE A 31 9.68 16.82 2.60
C ILE A 31 9.75 15.37 3.06
N ASP A 32 8.92 15.00 4.02
CA ASP A 32 8.82 13.67 4.59
C ASP A 32 7.56 12.95 4.10
N ILE A 33 7.73 11.95 3.25
CA ILE A 33 6.64 11.16 2.68
C ILE A 33 6.61 9.73 3.23
N ALA A 34 7.40 9.42 4.26
CA ALA A 34 7.46 8.10 4.87
C ALA A 34 6.32 7.85 5.87
N VAL A 35 5.89 6.59 5.98
CA VAL A 35 4.96 6.10 7.00
C VAL A 35 5.45 4.73 7.50
N PRO A 36 5.95 4.58 8.74
CA PRO A 36 6.17 5.62 9.77
C PRO A 36 7.13 6.75 9.33
N ARG A 37 7.10 7.89 10.05
CA ARG A 37 7.85 9.11 9.68
C ARG A 37 9.36 8.91 9.74
N ASP A 38 10.09 9.41 8.74
CA ASP A 38 11.55 9.43 8.74
C ASP A 38 12.11 10.59 9.57
N VAL A 39 11.32 11.62 9.82
CA VAL A 39 11.76 12.85 10.49
C VAL A 39 11.00 13.06 11.79
N ASP A 40 11.77 13.21 12.87
CA ASP A 40 11.26 13.57 14.18
C ASP A 40 10.53 14.92 14.09
N PRO A 41 9.26 15.02 14.52
CA PRO A 41 8.51 16.29 14.50
C PRO A 41 9.24 17.46 15.17
N ALA A 42 10.06 17.21 16.19
CA ALA A 42 10.83 18.24 16.89
C ALA A 42 11.83 18.97 15.98
N VAL A 43 12.20 18.38 14.84
CA VAL A 43 13.05 19.03 13.82
C VAL A 43 12.41 20.32 13.28
N ASN A 44 11.09 20.42 13.27
CA ASN A 44 10.39 21.61 12.78
C ASN A 44 10.48 22.81 13.75
N GLU A 45 10.94 22.59 14.99
CA GLU A 45 11.16 23.66 15.98
C GLU A 45 12.53 24.33 15.81
N MET A 46 13.41 23.76 14.96
CA MET A 46 14.75 24.26 14.73
C MET A 46 14.74 25.46 13.79
N GLU A 47 15.50 26.50 14.13
CA GLU A 47 15.61 27.70 13.30
C GLU A 47 16.13 27.39 11.90
N GLY A 48 15.48 27.97 10.89
CA GLY A 48 15.83 27.75 9.49
C GLY A 48 15.39 26.41 8.91
N VAL A 49 14.61 25.60 9.63
CA VAL A 49 14.04 24.34 9.11
C VAL A 49 12.56 24.49 8.79
N TYR A 50 12.15 23.94 7.66
CA TYR A 50 10.75 23.83 7.25
C TYR A 50 10.45 22.37 6.91
N LEU A 51 9.64 21.72 7.75
CA LEU A 51 9.23 20.34 7.57
C LEU A 51 7.80 20.25 7.02
N TYR A 52 7.65 19.60 5.88
CA TYR A 52 6.38 19.26 5.27
C TYR A 52 6.23 17.74 5.24
N ASP A 53 5.15 17.22 5.81
CA ASP A 53 4.82 15.80 5.73
C ASP A 53 3.74 15.51 4.66
N ILE A 54 3.43 14.23 4.49
CA ILE A 54 2.43 13.76 3.53
C ILE A 54 1.04 14.39 3.77
N ASP A 55 0.69 14.69 5.02
CA ASP A 55 -0.59 15.32 5.38
C ASP A 55 -0.60 16.80 4.99
N ALA A 56 0.48 17.54 5.26
CA ALA A 56 0.63 18.93 4.84
C ALA A 56 0.53 19.07 3.31
N LEU A 57 1.14 18.15 2.56
CA LEU A 57 1.08 18.13 1.09
C LEU A 57 -0.32 17.83 0.54
N ARG A 58 -1.16 17.10 1.30
CA ARG A 58 -2.53 16.77 0.90
C ARG A 58 -3.38 18.02 0.70
N SER A 59 -3.24 19.01 1.58
CA SER A 59 -3.96 20.29 1.52
C SER A 59 -3.66 21.09 0.24
N VAL A 60 -2.41 21.00 -0.26
CA VAL A 60 -1.99 21.65 -1.52
C VAL A 60 -2.54 20.87 -2.73
N ALA A 61 -2.56 19.54 -2.65
CA ALA A 61 -3.04 18.67 -3.72
C ALA A 61 -4.55 18.75 -3.95
N GLU A 62 -5.35 19.18 -2.97
CA GLU A 62 -6.80 19.36 -3.09
C GLU A 62 -7.19 20.37 -4.18
N GLN A 63 -6.30 21.30 -4.55
CA GLN A 63 -6.53 22.23 -5.66
C GLN A 63 -6.48 21.55 -7.05
N SER A 64 -5.91 20.34 -7.15
CA SER A 64 -5.84 19.54 -8.40
C SER A 64 -6.99 18.53 -8.55
N LEU A 65 -8.01 18.60 -7.70
CA LEU A 65 -9.07 17.59 -7.56
C LEU A 65 -9.94 17.45 -8.82
N ALA A 66 -10.14 18.51 -9.60
CA ALA A 66 -11.02 18.49 -10.78
C ALA A 66 -10.53 17.50 -11.86
N VAL A 67 -9.22 17.45 -12.13
CA VAL A 67 -8.63 16.51 -13.10
C VAL A 67 -8.70 15.07 -12.58
N ARG A 68 -8.50 14.87 -11.27
CA ARG A 68 -8.61 13.54 -10.65
C ARG A 68 -10.02 12.98 -10.71
N ARG A 69 -11.06 13.82 -10.54
CA ARG A 69 -12.46 13.38 -10.56
C ARG A 69 -12.87 12.70 -11.88
N GLN A 70 -12.34 13.15 -13.01
CA GLN A 70 -12.64 12.51 -14.30
C GLN A 70 -12.01 11.10 -14.41
N GLN A 71 -10.87 10.87 -13.75
CA GLN A 71 -10.20 9.56 -13.72
C GLN A 71 -10.88 8.58 -12.75
N VAL A 72 -11.61 9.07 -11.73
CA VAL A 72 -12.32 8.22 -10.76
C VAL A 72 -13.31 7.30 -11.45
N ALA A 73 -14.15 7.82 -12.34
CA ALA A 73 -15.14 7.01 -13.04
C ALA A 73 -14.50 5.88 -13.89
N SER A 74 -13.35 6.16 -14.52
CA SER A 74 -12.60 5.14 -15.25
C SER A 74 -12.01 4.08 -14.33
N ALA A 75 -11.49 4.48 -13.16
CA ALA A 75 -10.97 3.54 -12.18
C ALA A 75 -12.07 2.67 -11.57
N GLU A 76 -13.24 3.22 -11.28
CA GLU A 76 -14.40 2.48 -10.77
C GLU A 76 -14.89 1.41 -11.75
N ALA A 77 -14.91 1.71 -13.04
CA ALA A 77 -15.26 0.73 -14.08
C ALA A 77 -14.28 -0.46 -14.09
N ILE A 78 -12.98 -0.19 -14.03
CA ILE A 78 -11.94 -1.23 -13.98
C ILE A 78 -12.08 -2.09 -12.72
N ILE A 79 -12.35 -1.46 -11.56
CA ILE A 79 -12.58 -2.19 -10.30
C ILE A 79 -13.81 -3.08 -10.41
N ALA A 80 -14.92 -2.58 -10.97
CA ALA A 80 -16.16 -3.34 -11.10
C ALA A 80 -15.99 -4.59 -11.99
N GLU A 81 -15.27 -4.45 -13.10
CA GLU A 81 -14.90 -5.57 -13.99
C GLU A 81 -14.13 -6.64 -13.22
N HIS A 82 -13.06 -6.25 -12.52
CA HIS A 82 -12.24 -7.20 -11.76
C HIS A 82 -12.97 -7.85 -10.58
N VAL A 83 -13.90 -7.13 -9.93
CA VAL A 83 -14.74 -7.70 -8.88
C VAL A 83 -15.68 -8.76 -9.45
N ALA A 84 -16.31 -8.50 -10.60
CA ALA A 84 -17.17 -9.48 -11.25
C ALA A 84 -16.39 -10.76 -11.63
N ASP A 85 -15.23 -10.60 -12.27
CA ASP A 85 -14.33 -11.70 -12.62
C ASP A 85 -13.90 -12.51 -11.39
N PHE A 86 -13.59 -11.83 -10.30
CA PHE A 86 -13.18 -12.48 -9.05
C PHE A 86 -14.33 -13.30 -8.45
N LEU A 87 -15.54 -12.75 -8.40
CA LEU A 87 -16.73 -13.44 -7.88
C LEU A 87 -17.10 -14.67 -8.72
N GLU A 88 -16.96 -14.58 -10.05
CA GLU A 88 -17.15 -15.72 -10.94
C GLU A 88 -16.15 -16.85 -10.63
N LYS A 89 -14.85 -16.53 -10.52
CA LYS A 89 -13.80 -17.50 -10.17
C LYS A 89 -14.08 -18.19 -8.84
N VAL A 90 -14.40 -17.43 -7.80
CA VAL A 90 -14.73 -17.97 -6.47
C VAL A 90 -15.96 -18.89 -6.53
N SER A 91 -17.00 -18.50 -7.30
CA SER A 91 -18.19 -19.35 -7.49
C SER A 91 -17.85 -20.68 -8.18
N HIS A 92 -17.00 -20.65 -9.21
CA HIS A 92 -16.55 -21.86 -9.90
C HIS A 92 -15.72 -22.78 -9.00
N GLU A 93 -14.86 -22.23 -8.14
CA GLU A 93 -14.08 -22.99 -7.18
C GLU A 93 -14.96 -23.67 -6.12
N LEU A 94 -15.93 -22.94 -5.54
CA LEU A 94 -16.89 -23.50 -4.60
C LEU A 94 -17.73 -24.62 -5.22
N LYS A 95 -18.19 -24.44 -6.47
CA LYS A 95 -18.93 -25.47 -7.22
C LYS A 95 -18.09 -26.68 -7.60
N ARG A 96 -16.76 -26.54 -7.71
CA ARG A 96 -15.83 -27.66 -7.94
C ARG A 96 -15.58 -28.43 -6.65
N ALA A 97 -15.34 -27.72 -5.55
CA ALA A 97 -15.13 -28.33 -4.23
C ALA A 97 -16.36 -29.15 -3.77
N SER A 98 -17.58 -28.62 -3.97
CA SER A 98 -18.83 -29.33 -3.63
C SER A 98 -19.05 -30.60 -4.47
N ARG A 99 -18.66 -30.58 -5.75
CA ARG A 99 -18.81 -31.75 -6.65
C ARG A 99 -17.86 -32.90 -6.32
N ILE A 100 -16.65 -32.59 -5.83
CA ILE A 100 -15.70 -33.60 -5.35
C ILE A 100 -16.20 -34.27 -4.07
N ALA A 101 -16.92 -33.53 -3.22
CA ALA A 101 -17.52 -34.08 -2.01
C ALA A 101 -18.74 -34.99 -2.30
N GLU A 102 -19.51 -34.72 -3.38
CA GLU A 102 -20.73 -35.49 -3.73
C GLU A 102 -20.46 -36.75 -4.56
N HIS A 103 -19.32 -36.85 -5.27
CA HIS A 103 -18.94 -38.05 -6.01
C HIS A 103 -17.54 -38.53 -5.59
N PRO A 104 -17.42 -39.33 -4.50
CA PRO A 104 -16.15 -39.95 -4.15
C PRO A 104 -15.68 -40.83 -5.31
N PRO A 105 -14.36 -41.01 -5.51
CA PRO A 105 -13.85 -41.87 -6.57
C PRO A 105 -14.47 -43.25 -6.41
N VAL A 106 -15.24 -43.68 -7.42
CA VAL A 106 -15.77 -45.03 -7.50
C VAL A 106 -14.54 -45.94 -7.56
N ALA A 107 -14.21 -46.57 -6.44
CA ALA A 107 -13.29 -47.68 -6.43
C ALA A 107 -13.91 -48.77 -7.28
N ASP A 108 -13.36 -48.98 -8.48
CA ASP A 108 -13.78 -50.02 -9.40
C ASP A 108 -13.60 -51.39 -8.71
N GLY A 109 -14.72 -51.90 -8.21
CA GLY A 109 -14.81 -53.17 -7.52
C GLY A 109 -14.98 -54.29 -8.53
N SER A 110 -14.03 -55.23 -8.49
CA SER A 110 -14.19 -56.64 -8.83
C SER A 110 -14.43 -57.02 -10.30
N LEU A 111 -13.40 -57.61 -10.90
CA LEU A 111 -13.58 -58.75 -11.80
C LEU A 111 -12.77 -59.95 -11.27
N ARG A 112 -13.52 -61.03 -11.02
CA ARG A 112 -13.08 -62.32 -10.53
C ARG A 112 -12.16 -63.02 -11.54
N ALA A 113 -11.23 -63.83 -11.04
CA ALA A 113 -10.92 -65.11 -11.66
C ALA A 113 -10.47 -66.12 -10.61
N SER A 114 -11.44 -66.85 -10.07
CA SER A 114 -11.21 -68.20 -9.59
C SER A 114 -10.94 -69.08 -10.81
N GLN A 115 -9.75 -69.68 -10.91
CA GLN A 115 -9.49 -70.91 -11.65
C GLN A 115 -8.12 -71.45 -11.24
N LEU A 116 -8.18 -72.62 -10.57
CA LEU A 116 -7.20 -73.71 -10.41
C LEU A 116 -5.72 -73.37 -10.20
#